data_AF-A0A7X1NE98-F1
#
_entry.id   AF-A0A7X1NE98-F1
#
_cell.length_a   1.000
_cell.length_b   1.000
_cell.length_c   1.000
_cell.angle_alpha   90.00
_cell.angle_beta   90.00
_cell.angle_gamma   90.00
#
_symmetry.space_group_name_H-M   'P 1'
#
loop_
_entity.id
_entity.type
_entity.pdbx_description
1 polymer ?
#
loop_
_entity_poly.entity_id
_entity_poly.type
_entity_poly.pdbx_seq_one_letter_code
_entity_poly.pdbx_strand_id
1 'polypeptide(L)'
;MSRVHTSELLKRAYAAGDAHAAVALLDQSMALGHRRIALIRYLQAQHLDAPLDARHHEYVREVAARMSPATLARVVGEARARAGRHARDERRD
;
A
#
# COMPACT_ATOMS: atom_id res chain seq x y z
N MET A 1 -15.18 9.07 1.85
CA MET A 1 -15.32 7.91 0.93
C MET A 1 -16.23 6.87 1.56
N SER A 2 -17.15 6.30 0.78
CA SER A 2 -17.98 5.16 1.23
C SER A 2 -17.16 3.86 1.26
N ARG A 3 -17.53 2.91 2.13
CA ARG A 3 -16.94 1.56 2.19
C ARG A 3 -16.94 0.86 0.83
N VAL A 4 -18.00 1.03 0.03
CA VAL A 4 -18.13 0.45 -1.32
C VAL A 4 -17.02 0.97 -2.24
N HIS A 5 -16.75 2.26 -2.17
CA HIS A 5 -15.72 2.90 -3.00
C HIS A 5 -14.31 2.46 -2.60
N THR A 6 -14.05 2.26 -1.31
CA THR A 6 -12.80 1.66 -0.84
C THR A 6 -12.66 0.21 -1.34
N SER A 7 -13.72 -0.59 -1.29
CA SER A 7 -13.69 -1.98 -1.79
C SER A 7 -13.40 -2.06 -3.30
N GLU A 8 -13.97 -1.15 -4.10
CA GLU A 8 -13.67 -1.05 -5.53
C GLU A 8 -12.21 -0.67 -5.79
N LEU A 9 -11.68 0.30 -5.06
CA LEU A 9 -10.25 0.65 -5.16
C LEU A 9 -9.35 -0.51 -4.74
N LEU A 10 -9.70 -1.22 -3.67
CA LEU A 10 -8.97 -2.43 -3.27
C LEU A 10 -9.00 -3.45 -4.40
N LYS A 11 -10.16 -3.72 -5.00
CA LYS A 11 -10.26 -4.65 -6.13
C LYS A 11 -9.41 -4.21 -7.32
N ARG A 12 -9.40 -2.93 -7.69
CA ARG A 12 -8.57 -2.44 -8.80
C ARG A 12 -7.07 -2.51 -8.50
N ALA A 13 -6.65 -2.00 -7.35
CA ALA A 13 -5.26 -2.00 -6.95
C ALA A 13 -4.68 -3.42 -6.77
N TYR A 14 -5.51 -4.36 -6.31
CA TYR A 14 -5.09 -5.73 -6.05
C TYR A 14 -5.33 -6.66 -7.24
N ALA A 15 -6.52 -6.69 -7.83
CA ALA A 15 -6.82 -7.64 -8.91
C ALA A 15 -6.32 -7.18 -10.28
N ALA A 16 -6.25 -5.87 -10.53
CA ALA A 16 -5.90 -5.32 -11.85
C ALA A 16 -4.52 -4.64 -11.88
N GLY A 17 -3.75 -4.70 -10.78
CA GLY A 17 -2.45 -4.04 -10.70
C GLY A 17 -2.52 -2.50 -10.84
N ASP A 18 -3.67 -1.89 -10.56
CA ASP A 18 -3.88 -0.46 -10.80
C ASP A 18 -3.06 0.40 -9.82
N ALA A 19 -1.96 0.94 -10.34
CA ALA A 19 -1.04 1.83 -9.63
C ALA A 19 -1.72 3.09 -9.08
N HIS A 20 -2.64 3.69 -9.84
CA HIS A 20 -3.38 4.88 -9.40
C HIS A 20 -4.36 4.56 -8.28
N ALA A 21 -5.02 3.40 -8.35
CA ALA A 21 -5.86 2.93 -7.25
C ALA A 21 -5.05 2.67 -5.97
N ALA A 22 -3.82 2.15 -6.10
CA ALA A 22 -2.92 1.95 -4.97
C ALA A 22 -2.53 3.29 -4.29
N VAL A 23 -2.24 4.33 -5.08
CA VAL A 23 -1.98 5.69 -4.57
C VAL A 23 -3.21 6.28 -3.88
N ALA A 24 -4.39 6.18 -4.49
CA ALA A 24 -5.63 6.68 -3.88
C ALA A 24 -5.94 6.01 -2.52
N LEU A 25 -5.64 4.71 -2.39
CA LEU A 25 -5.75 4.01 -1.11
C LEU A 25 -4.70 4.48 -0.10
N LEU A 26 -3.47 4.79 -0.53
CA LEU A 26 -2.44 5.34 0.32
C LEU A 26 -2.85 6.71 0.85
N ASP A 27 -3.27 7.63 -0.02
CA ASP A 27 -3.77 8.96 0.32
C ASP A 27 -4.88 8.89 1.37
N GLN A 28 -5.83 7.98 1.18
CA GLN A 28 -6.91 7.77 2.14
C GLN A 28 -6.38 7.30 3.50
N SER A 29 -5.39 6.40 3.52
CA SER A 29 -4.79 5.94 4.80
C SER A 29 -4.01 7.04 5.50
N MET A 30 -3.36 7.92 4.74
CA MET A 30 -2.69 9.10 5.27
C MET A 30 -3.70 10.07 5.89
N ALA A 31 -4.80 10.37 5.18
CA ALA A 31 -5.86 11.25 5.66
C ALA A 31 -6.55 10.72 6.93
N LEU A 32 -6.67 9.39 7.07
CA LEU A 32 -7.25 8.74 8.25
C LEU A 32 -6.24 8.48 9.38
N GLY A 33 -4.95 8.80 9.19
CA GLY A 33 -3.90 8.54 10.18
C GLY A 33 -3.58 7.05 10.42
N HIS A 34 -3.96 6.17 9.49
CA HIS A 34 -3.75 4.72 9.60
C HIS A 34 -2.30 4.32 9.29
N ARG A 35 -1.38 4.62 10.21
CA ARG A 35 0.08 4.46 10.04
C ARG A 35 0.51 3.11 9.44
N ARG A 36 0.08 1.99 10.05
CA ARG A 36 0.45 0.65 9.59
C ARG A 36 -0.08 0.31 8.21
N ILE A 37 -1.35 0.65 7.96
CA ILE A 37 -2.01 0.38 6.67
C ILE A 37 -1.40 1.25 5.57
N ALA A 38 -1.11 2.52 5.87
CA ALA A 38 -0.42 3.42 4.95
C ALA A 38 0.94 2.86 4.53
N LEU A 39 1.75 2.34 5.46
CA LEU A 39 3.05 1.75 5.12
C LEU A 39 2.92 0.52 4.20
N ILE A 40 1.92 -0.34 4.43
CA ILE A 40 1.65 -1.50 3.54
C ILE A 40 1.26 -1.01 2.14
N ARG A 41 0.35 -0.04 2.05
CA ARG A 41 -0.14 0.51 0.78
C ARG A 41 0.94 1.25 0.01
N TYR A 42 1.83 1.94 0.71
CA TYR A 42 3.01 2.57 0.11
C TYR A 42 3.95 1.54 -0.52
N LEU A 43 4.30 0.48 0.22
CA LEU A 43 5.18 -0.57 -0.30
C LEU A 43 4.55 -1.28 -1.51
N GLN A 44 3.23 -1.41 -1.54
CA GLN A 44 2.51 -1.94 -2.68
C GLN A 44 2.51 -0.97 -3.87
N ALA A 45 2.20 0.31 -3.65
CA ALA A 45 2.25 1.32 -4.70
C ALA A 45 3.66 1.40 -5.31
N GLN A 46 4.70 1.30 -4.48
CA GLN A 46 6.08 1.19 -4.95
C GLN A 46 6.34 -0.07 -5.78
N HIS A 47 5.72 -1.21 -5.43
CA HIS A 47 5.85 -2.44 -6.22
C HIS A 47 5.15 -2.38 -7.57
N LEU A 48 4.09 -1.57 -7.69
CA LEU A 48 3.35 -1.33 -8.93
C LEU A 48 3.92 -0.17 -9.75
N ASP A 49 5.14 0.31 -9.43
CA ASP A 49 5.77 1.47 -10.04
C ASP A 49 4.86 2.72 -10.07
N ALA A 50 4.02 2.87 -9.05
CA ALA A 50 3.04 3.94 -8.98
C ALA A 50 3.70 5.32 -8.80
N PRO A 51 3.06 6.39 -9.29
CA PRO A 51 3.59 7.75 -9.20
C PRO A 51 3.48 8.29 -7.76
N LEU A 52 4.42 7.90 -6.93
CA LEU A 52 4.57 8.38 -5.56
C LEU A 52 5.32 9.73 -5.57
N ASP A 53 4.81 10.68 -4.81
CA ASP A 53 5.44 11.99 -4.62
C ASP A 53 6.23 12.09 -3.30
N ALA A 54 6.91 13.22 -3.11
CA ALA A 54 7.69 13.51 -1.90
C ALA A 54 6.87 13.39 -0.61
N ARG A 55 5.60 13.83 -0.60
CA ARG A 55 4.73 13.78 0.57
C ARG A 55 4.46 12.34 1.01
N HIS A 56 4.29 11.41 0.06
CA HIS A 56 4.13 10.00 0.37
C HIS A 56 5.38 9.43 1.05
N HIS A 57 6.56 9.73 0.51
CA HIS A 57 7.84 9.28 1.04
C HIS A 57 8.12 9.83 2.44
N GLU A 58 7.88 11.11 2.66
CA GLU A 58 8.06 11.77 3.97
C GLU A 58 7.14 11.16 5.02
N TYR A 59 5.85 11.01 4.70
CA TYR A 59 4.89 10.44 5.65
C TYR A 59 5.29 9.03 6.09
N VAL A 60 5.66 8.15 5.16
CA VAL A 60 6.06 6.79 5.53
C VAL A 60 7.40 6.74 6.26
N ARG A 61 8.31 7.67 5.98
CA ARG A 61 9.56 7.83 6.72
C ARG A 61 9.29 8.19 8.18
N GLU A 62 8.39 9.13 8.44
CA GLU A 62 7.97 9.49 9.80
C GLU A 62 7.27 8.33 10.51
N VAL A 63 6.40 7.62 9.80
CA VAL A 63 5.71 6.45 10.34
C VAL A 63 6.72 5.36 10.72
N ALA A 64 7.66 5.05 9.83
CA ALA A 64 8.67 4.03 10.07
C ALA A 64 9.61 4.41 11.22
N ALA A 65 10.00 5.68 11.34
CA ALA A 65 10.83 6.17 12.43
C ALA A 65 10.17 6.01 13.81
N ARG A 66 8.84 5.98 13.88
CA ARG A 66 8.05 5.77 15.10
C ARG A 66 7.80 4.29 15.42
N MET A 67 8.20 3.37 14.54
CA MET A 67 8.00 1.93 14.74
C MET A 67 9.27 1.27 15.29
N SER A 68 9.09 0.26 16.14
CA SER A 68 10.20 -0.62 16.50
C SER A 68 10.67 -1.44 15.28
N PRO A 69 11.96 -1.81 15.19
CA PRO A 69 12.48 -2.60 14.08
C PRO A 69 11.70 -3.91 13.84
N ALA A 70 11.29 -4.60 14.91
CA ALA A 70 10.49 -5.82 14.83
C ALA A 70 9.10 -5.57 14.22
N THR A 71 8.46 -4.46 14.57
CA THR A 71 7.16 -4.06 14.00
C THR A 71 7.31 -3.72 12.53
N LEU A 72 8.34 -2.96 12.18
CA LEU A 72 8.64 -2.59 10.80
C LEU A 72 8.90 -3.84 9.94
N ALA A 73 9.70 -4.79 10.43
CA ALA A 73 9.97 -6.04 9.73
C ALA A 73 8.70 -6.85 9.47
N ARG A 74 7.78 -6.93 10.45
CA ARG A 74 6.46 -7.57 10.25
C ARG A 74 5.64 -6.88 9.16
N VAL A 75 5.61 -5.55 9.15
CA VAL A 75 4.86 -4.78 8.15
C VAL A 75 5.44 -4.99 6.75
N VAL A 76 6.76 -4.97 6.60
CA VAL A 76 7.42 -5.24 5.32
C VAL A 76 7.15 -6.67 4.86
N GLY A 77 7.26 -7.66 5.75
CA GLY A 77 6.94 -9.05 5.44
C GLY A 77 5.50 -9.23 4.97
N GLU A 78 4.56 -8.52 5.60
CA GLU A 78 3.16 -8.49 5.20
C GLU A 78 2.91 -7.87 3.84
N ALA A 79 3.60 -6.77 3.51
CA ALA A 79 3.49 -6.14 2.21
C ALA A 79 4.04 -7.07 1.11
N ARG A 80 5.20 -7.71 1.36
CA ARG A 80 5.79 -8.69 0.45
C ARG A 80 4.91 -9.92 0.24
N ALA A 81 4.30 -10.44 1.32
CA ALA A 81 3.38 -11.57 1.21
C ALA A 81 2.12 -11.23 0.39
N ARG A 82 1.66 -9.97 0.44
CA ARG A 82 0.57 -9.48 -0.41
C ARG A 82 1.04 -9.36 -1.86
N ALA A 83 2.17 -8.71 -2.13
CA ALA A 83 2.74 -8.58 -3.46
C ALA A 83 3.02 -9.94 -4.14
N GLY A 84 3.57 -10.91 -3.40
CA GLY A 84 3.85 -12.25 -3.91
C GLY A 84 2.60 -13.08 -4.24
N ARG A 85 1.43 -12.74 -3.68
CA ARG A 85 0.15 -13.32 -4.14
C ARG A 85 -0.28 -12.72 -5.46
N HIS A 86 -0.13 -11.40 -5.64
CA HIS A 86 -0.44 -10.72 -6.91
C HIS A 86 0.41 -11.22 -8.08
N ALA A 87 1.73 -11.32 -7.89
CA ALA A 87 2.63 -11.81 -8.93
C ALA A 87 2.42 -13.31 -9.28
N ARG A 88 1.58 -14.05 -8.55
CA ARG A 88 1.19 -15.43 -8.88
C ARG A 88 -0.11 -15.47 -9.67
N ASP A 89 -1.01 -14.54 -9.43
CA ASP A 89 -2.26 -14.39 -10.17
C ASP A 89 -1.98 -13.87 -11.59
N GLU A 90 -1.08 -12.88 -11.75
CA GLU A 90 -0.66 -12.34 -13.07
C GLU A 90 0.05 -13.36 -13.99
N ARG A 91 0.63 -14.43 -13.43
CA ARG A 91 1.31 -15.48 -14.22
C ARG A 91 0.38 -16.60 -14.68
N ARG A 92 -0.91 -16.50 -14.35
CA ARG A 92 -1.91 -17.54 -14.62
C ARG A 92 -2.90 -17.19 -15.74
N ASP A 93 -2.80 -15.98 -16.29
CA ASP A 93 -3.52 -15.49 -17.48
C ASP A 93 -2.57 -15.41 -18.69
#